data_AF-A0A1W1UR28-F1
#
_entry.id   AF-A0A1W1UR28-F1
#
_cell.length_a   1.000
_cell.length_b   1.000
_cell.length_c   1.000
_cell.angle_alpha   90.00
_cell.angle_beta   90.00
_cell.angle_gamma   90.00
#
_symmetry.space_group_name_H-M   'P 1'
#
loop_
_entity.id
_entity.type
_entity.pdbx_description
1 polymer ?
#
loop_
_entity_poly.entity_id
_entity_poly.type
_entity_poly.pdbx_seq_one_letter_code
_entity_poly.pdbx_strand_id
1 'polypeptide(L)' 'MSAKKEVKLFEPYEVGDVIVFLTSKTSAKVVDIDCRWELEATTTGCECCTYQWRSRSNKHFKCRHMEALLHVLNNGE' A
#
# COMPACT_ATOMS: atom_id res chain seq x y z
N MET A 1 3.36 -13.51 -20.90
CA MET A 1 4.12 -13.28 -19.65
C MET A 1 4.44 -11.80 -19.62
N SER A 2 3.57 -10.97 -19.02
CA SER A 2 3.79 -9.52 -18.96
C SER A 2 5.07 -9.24 -18.18
N ALA A 3 5.96 -8.45 -18.78
CA ALA A 3 7.15 -7.96 -18.12
C ALA A 3 6.73 -7.19 -16.86
N LYS A 4 6.94 -7.78 -15.68
CA LYS A 4 6.85 -7.03 -14.42
C LYS A 4 7.94 -5.98 -14.49
N LYS A 5 7.56 -4.70 -14.63
CA LYS A 5 8.49 -3.60 -14.45
C LYS A 5 9.19 -3.76 -13.10
N GLU A 6 10.50 -3.59 -13.10
CA GLU A 6 11.28 -3.64 -11.87
C GLU A 6 10.91 -2.44 -11.00
N VAL A 7 10.13 -2.71 -9.97
CA VAL A 7 9.76 -1.70 -8.99
C VAL A 7 10.99 -1.38 -8.14
N LYS A 8 11.38 -0.10 -8.13
CA LYS A 8 12.51 0.39 -7.34
C LYS A 8 12.11 0.57 -5.89
N LEU A 9 12.94 0.04 -4.99
CA LEU A 9 12.78 0.23 -3.55
C LEU A 9 13.24 1.64 -3.15
N PHE A 10 12.67 2.16 -2.08
CA PHE A 10 13.02 3.47 -1.50
C PHE A 10 12.77 4.69 -2.42
N GLU A 11 11.92 4.53 -3.43
CA GLU A 11 11.36 5.65 -4.19
C GLU A 11 9.88 5.85 -3.79
N PRO A 12 9.40 7.11 -3.67
CA PRO A 12 7.99 7.39 -3.46
C PRO A 12 7.21 7.21 -4.78
N TYR A 13 6.09 6.49 -4.71
CA TYR A 13 5.14 6.34 -5.81
C TYR A 13 3.83 7.00 -5.43
N GLU A 14 3.35 7.90 -6.27
CA GLU A 14 2.07 8.58 -6.07
C GLU A 14 0.95 7.77 -6.73
N VAL A 15 0.02 7.26 -5.93
CA VAL A 15 -1.15 6.51 -6.42
C VAL A 15 -2.41 7.23 -5.95
N GLY A 16 -2.90 8.15 -6.79
CA GLY A 16 -3.98 9.06 -6.40
C GLY A 16 -3.56 9.93 -5.23
N ASP A 17 -4.30 9.86 -4.12
CA ASP A 17 -4.01 10.62 -2.88
C ASP A 17 -3.11 9.87 -1.89
N VAL A 18 -2.58 8.70 -2.28
CA VAL A 18 -1.70 7.87 -1.46
C VAL A 18 -0.28 7.92 -1.99
N ILE A 19 0.66 8.31 -1.13
CA ILE A 19 2.09 8.16 -1.40
C ILE A 19 2.53 6.81 -0.84
N VAL A 20 3.10 5.96 -1.70
CA VAL A 20 3.60 4.62 -1.35
C VAL A 20 5.12 4.62 -1.44
N PHE A 21 5.77 4.44 -0.30
CA PHE A 21 7.22 4.31 -0.20
C PHE A 21 7.59 2.85 0.08
N LEU A 22 8.10 2.16 -0.94
CA LEU A 22 8.42 0.74 -0.82
C LEU A 22 9.65 0.50 0.06
N THR A 23 9.45 -0.25 1.14
CA THR A 23 10.53 -0.68 2.04
C THR A 23 11.02 -2.09 1.71
N SER A 24 10.18 -2.91 1.06
CA SER A 24 10.55 -4.22 0.54
C SER A 24 9.66 -4.61 -0.66
N LYS A 25 9.87 -5.82 -1.20
CA LYS A 25 9.02 -6.37 -2.27
C LYS A 25 7.57 -6.65 -1.84
N THR A 26 7.26 -6.59 -0.55
CA THR A 26 5.93 -6.92 0.00
C THR A 26 5.42 -5.93 1.03
N SER A 27 6.21 -4.90 1.36
CA SER A 27 5.88 -3.89 2.38
C SER A 27 6.21 -2.48 1.89
N ALA A 28 5.41 -1.52 2.33
CA ALA A 28 5.62 -0.10 2.11
C ALA A 28 5.25 0.70 3.35
N LYS A 29 5.89 1.86 3.49
CA LYS A 29 5.32 2.97 4.24
C LYS A 29 4.35 3.72 3.33
N VAL A 30 3.18 4.04 3.84
CA VAL A 30 2.13 4.72 3.10
C VAL A 30 1.73 5.97 3.84
N VAL A 31 1.56 7.05 3.10
CA VAL A 31 1.10 8.34 3.60
C VAL A 31 -0.08 8.77 2.77
N ASP A 32 -1.09 9.30 3.44
CA ASP A 32 -2.31 9.71 2.79
C ASP A 32 -2.87 10.93 3.51
N ILE A 33 -3.52 11.83 2.78
CA ILE A 33 -4.09 13.06 3.33
C ILE A 33 -5.03 12.83 4.52
N ASP A 34 -5.77 11.70 4.57
CA ASP A 34 -6.62 11.40 5.73
C ASP A 34 -5.84 10.76 6.89
N CYS A 35 -4.71 10.11 6.60
CA CYS A 35 -3.81 9.53 7.59
C CYS A 35 -2.60 10.43 7.75
N ARG A 36 -2.70 11.41 8.66
CA ARG A 36 -1.63 12.40 8.98
C ARG A 36 -0.31 11.79 9.53
N TRP A 37 -0.14 10.48 9.46
CA TRP A 37 0.99 9.72 9.99
C TRP A 37 1.45 8.71 8.95
N GLU A 38 2.73 8.40 8.94
CA GLU A 38 3.29 7.30 8.15
C GLU A 38 2.78 5.96 8.71
N LEU A 39 2.13 5.17 7.86
CA LEU A 39 1.60 3.86 8.23
C LEU A 39 2.36 2.76 7.51
N GLU A 40 2.43 1.57 8.09
CA GLU A 40 2.89 0.39 7.35
C GLU A 40 1.75 -0.33 6.64
N ALA A 41 1.98 -0.68 5.37
CA ALA A 41 1.11 -1.53 4.59
C ALA A 41 1.90 -2.69 4.00
N THR A 42 1.30 -3.87 4.01
CA THR A 42 1.77 -5.08 3.35
C THR A 42 0.70 -5.61 2.41
N THR A 43 1.05 -6.61 1.61
CA THR A 43 0.08 -7.27 0.72
C THR A 43 -1.06 -7.98 1.47
N THR A 44 -0.92 -8.21 2.79
CA THR A 44 -1.86 -8.95 3.63
C THR A 44 -2.41 -8.15 4.81
N GLY A 45 -1.94 -6.93 5.06
CA GLY A 45 -2.51 -6.08 6.11
C GLY A 45 -2.03 -4.63 6.08
N CYS A 46 -2.64 -3.79 6.91
CA CYS A 46 -2.28 -2.38 7.03
C CYS A 46 -2.49 -1.88 8.47
N GLU A 47 -1.64 -0.95 8.90
CA GLU A 47 -1.75 -0.30 10.21
C GLU A 47 -2.83 0.79 10.28
N CYS A 48 -3.48 1.13 9.15
CA CYS A 48 -4.50 2.17 9.18
C CYS A 48 -5.70 1.76 10.03
N CYS A 49 -6.28 2.74 10.73
CA CYS A 49 -7.43 2.53 11.60
C CYS A 49 -8.59 1.83 10.85
N THR A 50 -8.88 2.25 9.61
CA THR A 50 -9.94 1.64 8.79
C THR A 50 -9.71 0.14 8.59
N TYR A 51 -8.49 -0.30 8.30
CA TYR A 51 -8.17 -1.73 8.17
C TYR A 51 -8.31 -2.45 9.52
N GLN A 52 -7.74 -1.90 10.59
CA GLN A 52 -7.79 -2.48 11.93
C GLN A 52 -9.23 -2.69 12.41
N TRP A 53 -10.13 -1.75 12.12
CA TRP A 53 -11.54 -1.87 12.49
C TRP A 53 -12.33 -2.79 11.55
N ARG A 54 -12.20 -2.63 10.23
CA ARG A 54 -13.01 -3.38 9.25
C ARG A 54 -12.57 -4.83 9.11
N SER A 55 -11.28 -5.14 9.27
CA SER A 55 -10.75 -6.51 9.16
C SER A 55 -11.34 -7.47 10.20
N ARG A 56 -11.80 -6.94 11.34
CA ARG A 56 -12.48 -7.72 12.39
C ARG A 56 -13.83 -8.27 11.94
N SER A 57 -14.56 -7.53 11.10
CA SER A 57 -15.86 -7.94 10.57
C SER A 57 -15.77 -8.56 9.17
N ASN A 58 -14.77 -8.17 8.38
CA ASN A 58 -14.53 -8.70 7.04
C ASN A 58 -13.05 -9.03 6.85
N LYS A 59 -12.71 -10.32 6.94
CA LYS A 59 -11.33 -10.84 6.80
C LYS A 59 -10.72 -10.61 5.42
N HIS A 60 -11.52 -10.25 4.41
CA HIS A 60 -11.08 -9.96 3.04
C HIS A 60 -11.07 -8.46 2.72
N PHE A 61 -11.33 -7.61 3.71
CA PHE A 61 -11.28 -6.17 3.52
C PHE A 61 -9.86 -5.73 3.15
N LYS A 62 -9.74 -5.01 2.02
CA LYS A 62 -8.51 -4.32 1.63
C LYS A 62 -8.78 -2.83 1.77
N CYS A 63 -7.93 -2.13 2.52
CA CYS A 63 -8.00 -0.68 2.55
C CYS A 63 -7.33 -0.10 1.31
N ARG A 64 -7.63 1.17 1.00
CA ARG A 64 -7.03 1.87 -0.14
C ARG A 64 -5.50 1.88 -0.13
N HIS A 65 -4.86 1.86 1.04
CA HIS A 65 -3.41 1.78 1.13
C HIS A 65 -2.84 0.45 0.62
N MET A 66 -3.52 -0.66 0.93
CA MET A 66 -3.13 -1.98 0.41
C MET A 66 -3.37 -2.06 -1.09
N GLU A 67 -4.44 -1.44 -1.58
CA GLU A 67 -4.72 -1.35 -3.01
C GLU A 67 -3.68 -0.52 -3.75
N ALA A 68 -3.28 0.62 -3.18
CA ALA A 68 -2.19 1.44 -3.71
C ALA A 68 -0.87 0.67 -3.76
N LEU A 69 -0.50 -0.02 -2.67
CA LEU A 69 0.68 -0.90 -2.65
C LEU A 69 0.62 -1.97 -3.75
N LEU A 70 -0.53 -2.64 -3.90
CA LEU A 70 -0.71 -3.66 -4.94
C LEU A 70 -0.65 -3.06 -6.35
N HIS A 71 -1.10 -1.82 -6.53
CA HIS A 71 -0.99 -1.10 -7.79
C HIS A 71 0.48 -0.88 -8.17
N VAL A 72 1.27 -0.33 -7.25
CA VAL A 72 2.71 -0.11 -7.46
C VAL A 72 3.44 -1.42 -7.75
N LEU A 73 3.17 -2.48 -6.97
CA LEU A 73 3.81 -3.78 -7.13
C LEU A 73 3.47 -4.49 -8.45
N ASN A 74 2.30 -4.20 -9.05
CA ASN A 74 1.85 -4.84 -10.29
C ASN A 74 2.12 -4.02 -11.54
N ASN A 75 2.05 -2.69 -11.47
CA ASN A 75 2.06 -1.81 -12.64
C ASN A 75 3.34 -0.99 -12.79
N GLY A 76 4.11 -0.76 -11.71
CA GLY A 76 5.37 -0.02 -11.77
C GLY A 76 5.24 1.31 -12.53
N GLU A 77 4.28 2.15 -12.15
CA GLU A 77 4.18 3.60 -12.35
C GLU A 77 2.84 4.07 -11.77
#